data_AF-A0A662GHU7-F1
#
_entry.id   AF-A0A662GHU7-F1
#
_cell.length_a   1.000
_cell.length_b   1.000
_cell.length_c   1.000
_cell.angle_alpha   90.00
_cell.angle_beta   90.00
_cell.angle_gamma   90.00
#
_symmetry.space_group_name_H-M   'P 1'
#
loop_
_entity.id
_entity.type
_entity.pdbx_description
1 polymer ?
#
loop_
_entity_poly.entity_id
_entity_poly.type
_entity_poly.pdbx_seq_one_letter_code
_entity_poly.pdbx_strand_id
1 'polypeptide(L)'
;SAYLEPLDLLYASTLFGLMPRYFSIMILGLTHRLVIGLPQIGILPLLIISSIIEEMFFRAYAYNCLKKLVGYKKSYTITILLYALFHVPLASLPNSAMVIPIYLLSGILFQEMYLKWGLASAIISHIAYNIIGVLYLVEYSLSSILIISLAFITTICLIKFLA
;
A
#
# COMPACT_ATOMS: atom_id res chain seq x y z
N SER A 1 -8.22 -9.58 -17.68
CA SER A 1 -8.32 -9.80 -16.23
C SER A 1 -9.34 -10.90 -15.99
N ALA A 2 -9.09 -11.78 -15.03
CA ALA A 2 -10.13 -12.69 -14.54
C ALA A 2 -11.15 -11.87 -13.75
N TYR A 3 -12.44 -12.02 -14.07
CA TYR A 3 -13.51 -11.44 -13.29
C TYR A 3 -13.69 -12.30 -12.04
N LEU A 4 -13.53 -11.69 -10.86
CA LEU A 4 -13.83 -12.35 -9.59
C LEU A 4 -15.28 -12.06 -9.22
N GLU A 5 -15.96 -13.06 -8.66
CA GLU A 5 -17.23 -12.82 -7.98
C GLU A 5 -17.03 -11.81 -6.84
N PRO A 6 -18.06 -11.02 -6.47
CA PRO A 6 -17.91 -9.95 -5.48
C PRO A 6 -17.31 -10.41 -4.13
N LEU A 7 -17.66 -11.62 -3.71
CA LEU A 7 -17.15 -12.22 -2.48
C LEU A 7 -15.66 -12.61 -2.60
N ASP A 8 -15.26 -13.22 -3.72
CA ASP A 8 -13.86 -13.58 -3.99
C ASP A 8 -12.99 -12.33 -4.14
N LEU A 9 -13.53 -11.28 -4.75
CA LEU A 9 -12.89 -9.97 -4.85
C LEU A 9 -12.61 -9.41 -3.45
N LEU A 10 -13.59 -9.44 -2.56
CA LEU A 10 -13.45 -8.98 -1.18
C LEU A 10 -12.37 -9.77 -0.44
N TYR A 11 -12.39 -11.11 -0.53
CA TYR A 11 -11.41 -11.97 0.13
C TYR A 11 -10.00 -11.77 -0.40
N ALA A 12 -9.82 -11.81 -1.72
CA ALA A 12 -8.51 -11.61 -2.34
C ALA A 12 -7.95 -10.23 -1.99
N SER A 13 -8.75 -9.17 -2.11
CA SER A 13 -8.32 -7.80 -1.83
C SER A 13 -7.95 -7.60 -0.36
N THR A 14 -8.75 -8.16 0.54
CA THR A 14 -8.45 -8.13 1.98
C THR A 14 -7.15 -8.88 2.26
N LEU A 15 -7.00 -10.10 1.75
CA LEU A 15 -5.80 -10.92 1.94
C LEU A 15 -4.54 -10.18 1.47
N PHE A 16 -4.50 -9.73 0.22
CA PHE A 16 -3.34 -9.05 -0.34
C PHE A 16 -3.06 -7.68 0.29
N GLY A 17 -4.09 -6.99 0.81
CA GLY A 17 -3.92 -5.78 1.62
C GLY A 17 -3.28 -6.05 2.98
N LEU A 18 -3.60 -7.19 3.61
CA LEU A 18 -3.08 -7.58 4.92
C LEU A 18 -1.66 -8.17 4.85
N MET A 19 -1.32 -8.87 3.77
CA MET A 19 -0.07 -9.64 3.65
C MET A 19 1.23 -8.86 3.93
N PRO A 20 1.44 -7.63 3.41
CA PRO A 20 2.67 -6.89 3.70
C PRO A 20 2.84 -6.61 5.19
N ARG A 21 1.73 -6.36 5.90
CA ARG A 21 1.70 -6.14 7.35
C ARG A 21 1.89 -7.45 8.09
N TYR A 22 1.23 -8.53 7.67
CA TYR A 22 1.37 -9.85 8.29
C TYR A 22 2.83 -10.33 8.29
N PHE A 23 3.47 -10.32 7.12
CA PHE A 23 4.88 -10.75 7.01
C PHE A 23 5.84 -9.83 7.76
N SER A 24 5.63 -8.51 7.70
CA SER A 24 6.52 -7.58 8.39
C SER A 24 6.37 -7.67 9.91
N ILE A 25 5.15 -7.74 10.45
CA ILE A 25 4.90 -7.89 11.90
C ILE A 25 5.56 -9.16 12.44
N MET A 26 5.44 -10.28 11.73
CA MET A 26 6.06 -11.55 12.13
C MET A 26 7.58 -11.38 12.33
N ILE A 27 8.27 -10.83 11.33
CA ILE A 27 9.73 -10.69 11.37
C ILE A 27 10.16 -9.59 12.35
N LEU A 28 9.44 -8.47 12.40
CA LEU A 28 9.71 -7.37 13.33
C LEU A 28 9.51 -7.81 14.79
N GLY A 29 8.51 -8.65 15.06
CA GLY A 29 8.27 -9.23 16.38
C GLY A 29 9.42 -10.14 16.81
N LEU A 30 9.87 -11.04 15.93
CA LEU A 30 11.00 -11.94 16.18
C LEU A 30 12.33 -11.21 16.37
N THR A 31 12.48 -10.02 15.81
CA THR A 31 13.69 -9.19 15.92
C THR A 31 13.60 -8.14 17.03
N HIS A 32 12.53 -8.15 17.84
CA HIS A 32 12.26 -7.19 18.91
C HIS A 32 12.20 -5.71 18.43
N ARG A 33 11.82 -5.49 17.17
CA ARG A 33 11.68 -4.15 16.55
C ARG A 33 10.23 -3.68 16.44
N LEU A 34 9.29 -4.55 16.81
CA LEU A 34 7.87 -4.26 16.88
C LEU A 34 7.54 -3.63 18.23
N VAL A 35 6.95 -2.44 18.22
CA VAL A 35 6.44 -1.78 19.43
C VAL A 35 4.93 -1.85 19.40
N ILE A 36 4.33 -2.61 20.33
CA ILE A 36 2.88 -2.61 20.50
C ILE A 36 2.52 -1.31 21.22
N GLY A 37 2.13 -0.30 20.44
CA GLY A 37 1.62 0.98 20.95
C GLY A 37 0.14 0.90 21.33
N LEU A 38 -0.36 1.96 21.94
CA LEU A 38 -1.80 2.12 22.12
C LEU A 38 -2.47 2.18 20.74
N PRO A 39 -3.51 1.34 20.49
CA PRO A 39 -4.22 1.35 19.22
C PRO A 39 -4.78 2.74 18.90
N GLN A 40 -4.45 3.29 17.73
CA GLN A 40 -4.95 4.59 17.30
C GLN A 40 -6.35 4.47 16.66
N ILE A 41 -7.28 3.80 17.34
CA ILE A 41 -8.59 3.47 16.77
C ILE A 41 -9.43 4.73 16.47
N GLY A 42 -9.21 5.83 17.21
CA GLY A 42 -9.92 7.09 17.01
C GLY A 42 -9.75 7.71 15.62
N ILE A 43 -8.65 7.42 14.91
CA ILE A 43 -8.40 7.93 13.55
C ILE A 43 -8.91 6.98 12.45
N LEU A 44 -9.46 5.82 12.80
CA LEU A 44 -9.87 4.79 11.84
C LEU A 44 -10.89 5.30 10.81
N PRO A 45 -11.94 6.06 11.17
CA PRO A 45 -12.88 6.59 10.17
C PRO A 45 -12.18 7.49 9.14
N LEU A 46 -11.23 8.32 9.60
CA LEU A 46 -10.45 9.20 8.73
C LEU A 46 -9.52 8.40 7.80
N LEU A 47 -8.90 7.33 8.30
CA LEU A 47 -8.06 6.43 7.50
C LEU A 47 -8.87 5.71 6.42
N ILE A 48 -10.09 5.27 6.73
CA ILE A 48 -10.97 4.65 5.73
C ILE A 48 -11.32 5.65 4.63
N ILE A 49 -11.76 6.86 5.01
CA ILE A 49 -12.16 7.90 4.07
C ILE A 49 -10.97 8.34 3.21
N SER A 50 -9.80 8.59 3.82
CA SER A 50 -8.58 8.95 3.09
C SER A 50 -8.15 7.85 2.13
N SER A 51 -8.19 6.58 2.53
CA SER A 51 -7.89 5.45 1.64
C SER A 51 -8.78 5.45 0.39
N ILE A 52 -10.09 5.70 0.55
CA ILE A 52 -11.03 5.79 -0.58
C ILE A 52 -10.67 6.96 -1.50
N ILE A 53 -10.47 8.15 -0.93
CA ILE A 53 -10.17 9.37 -1.68
C ILE A 53 -8.85 9.22 -2.45
N GLU A 54 -7.82 8.68 -1.80
CA GLU A 54 -6.51 8.45 -2.42
C GLU A 54 -6.60 7.48 -3.59
N GLU A 55 -7.30 6.36 -3.44
CA GLU A 55 -7.47 5.41 -4.55
C GLU A 55 -8.28 6.01 -5.70
N MET A 56 -9.33 6.77 -5.41
CA MET A 56 -10.08 7.50 -6.43
C MET A 56 -9.19 8.51 -7.17
N PHE A 57 -8.36 9.27 -6.44
CA PHE A 57 -7.49 10.27 -7.04
C PHE A 57 -6.37 9.65 -7.86
N PHE A 58 -5.57 8.76 -7.28
CA PHE A 58 -4.38 8.23 -7.95
C PHE A 58 -4.72 7.19 -9.03
N ARG A 59 -5.66 6.26 -8.76
CA ARG A 59 -5.91 5.10 -9.63
C ARG A 59 -7.03 5.38 -10.62
N ALA A 60 -8.15 5.96 -10.16
CA ALA A 60 -9.27 6.22 -11.06
C ALA A 60 -9.06 7.48 -11.91
N TYR A 61 -8.57 8.58 -11.31
CA TYR A 61 -8.38 9.83 -12.04
C TYR A 61 -6.99 9.97 -12.66
N ALA A 62 -5.95 10.13 -11.83
CA ALA A 62 -4.61 10.50 -12.30
C ALA A 62 -4.02 9.49 -13.28
N TYR A 63 -4.07 8.19 -12.96
CA TYR A 63 -3.58 7.13 -13.85
C TYR A 63 -4.29 7.13 -15.20
N ASN A 64 -5.63 7.27 -15.24
CA ASN A 64 -6.38 7.26 -16.49
C ASN A 64 -6.16 8.52 -17.32
N CYS A 65 -6.02 9.68 -16.69
CA CYS A 65 -5.63 10.92 -17.37
C CYS A 65 -4.22 10.78 -17.97
N LEU A 66 -3.25 10.32 -17.19
CA LEU A 66 -1.87 10.09 -17.66
C LEU A 66 -1.80 9.02 -18.75
N LYS A 67 -2.59 7.95 -18.65
CA LYS A 67 -2.64 6.89 -19.67
C LYS A 67 -3.03 7.44 -21.05
N LYS A 68 -3.95 8.40 -21.10
CA LYS A 68 -4.36 9.09 -22.35
C LYS A 68 -3.25 10.00 -22.89
N LEU A 69 -2.44 10.59 -22.03
CA LEU A 69 -1.41 11.58 -22.40
C LEU A 69 -0.06 10.95 -22.76
N VAL A 70 0.41 9.97 -21.99
CA VAL A 70 1.79 9.46 -22.07
C VAL A 70 1.88 7.94 -22.27
N GLY A 71 0.73 7.26 -22.37
CA GLY A 71 0.64 5.81 -22.55
C GLY A 71 0.84 5.02 -21.26
N TYR A 72 0.56 3.71 -21.34
CA TYR A 72 0.41 2.81 -20.18
C TYR A 72 1.65 2.70 -19.28
N LYS A 73 2.84 2.47 -19.86
CA LYS A 73 4.07 2.24 -19.07
C LYS A 73 4.49 3.48 -18.28
N LYS A 74 4.40 4.65 -18.92
CA LYS A 74 4.75 5.93 -18.29
C LYS A 74 3.70 6.32 -17.25
N SER A 75 2.41 6.14 -17.53
CA SER A 75 1.35 6.46 -16.57
C SER A 75 1.48 5.63 -15.28
N TYR A 76 1.77 4.33 -15.39
CA TYR A 76 2.03 3.47 -14.24
C TYR A 76 3.15 4.04 -13.35
N THR A 77 4.31 4.32 -13.96
CA THR A 77 5.49 4.80 -13.24
C THR A 77 5.24 6.16 -12.58
N ILE A 78 4.63 7.09 -13.32
CA ILE A 78 4.35 8.45 -12.82
C ILE A 78 3.34 8.40 -11.68
N THR A 79 2.26 7.61 -11.78
CA THR A 79 1.27 7.50 -10.71
C THR A 79 1.89 6.99 -9.41
N ILE A 80 2.78 5.98 -9.49
CA ILE A 80 3.46 5.43 -8.31
C ILE A 80 4.41 6.45 -7.68
N LEU A 81 5.16 7.18 -8.50
CA LEU A 81 6.05 8.24 -8.00
C LEU A 81 5.25 9.36 -7.32
N LEU A 82 4.16 9.81 -7.94
CA LEU A 82 3.28 10.83 -7.37
C LEU A 82 2.67 10.36 -6.05
N TYR A 83 2.20 9.11 -5.98
CA TYR A 83 1.67 8.51 -4.76
C TYR A 83 2.71 8.48 -3.65
N ALA A 84 3.95 8.05 -3.95
CA ALA A 84 5.00 7.98 -2.94
C ALA A 84 5.41 9.37 -2.43
N LEU A 85 5.57 10.35 -3.32
CA LEU A 85 5.93 11.71 -2.95
C LEU A 85 4.83 12.43 -2.17
N PHE A 86 3.56 12.12 -2.44
CA PHE A 86 2.41 12.67 -1.70
C PHE A 86 2.46 12.34 -0.19
N HIS A 87 3.07 11.22 0.17
CA HIS A 87 3.16 10.75 1.55
C HIS A 87 4.37 11.31 2.31
N VAL A 88 5.24 12.08 1.65
CA VAL A 88 6.50 12.56 2.22
C VAL A 88 6.40 14.06 2.42
N PRO A 89 6.33 14.56 3.68
CA PRO A 89 6.23 15.98 3.93
C PRO A 89 7.51 16.69 3.47
N LEU A 90 7.37 17.71 2.62
CA LEU A 90 8.51 18.49 2.10
C LEU A 90 9.38 19.08 3.24
N ALA A 91 8.75 19.51 4.33
CA ALA A 91 9.43 20.10 5.48
C ALA A 91 10.33 19.09 6.24
N SER A 92 10.08 17.78 6.11
CA SER A 92 10.84 16.72 6.77
C SER A 92 11.48 15.75 5.79
N LEU A 93 11.66 16.16 4.53
CA LEU A 93 12.15 15.30 3.44
C LEU A 93 13.47 14.55 3.80
N PRO A 94 14.51 15.19 4.36
CA PRO A 94 15.74 14.47 4.73
C PRO A 94 15.49 13.39 5.79
N ASN A 95 14.57 13.66 6.72
CA ASN A 95 14.27 12.78 7.85
C ASN A 95 13.29 11.66 7.49
N SER A 96 12.56 11.78 6.38
CA SER A 96 11.57 10.81 5.90
C SER A 96 11.97 10.13 4.59
N ALA A 97 13.13 10.49 4.02
CA ALA A 97 13.63 9.88 2.80
C ALA A 97 13.75 8.35 2.89
N MET A 98 14.08 7.81 4.07
CA MET A 98 14.24 6.37 4.25
C MET A 98 12.92 5.58 4.13
N VAL A 99 11.75 6.22 4.26
CA VAL A 99 10.45 5.54 4.06
C VAL A 99 9.91 5.64 2.63
N ILE A 100 10.56 6.42 1.76
CA ILE A 100 10.19 6.50 0.33
C ILE A 100 10.07 5.11 -0.32
N PRO A 101 11.00 4.17 -0.11
CA PRO A 101 10.87 2.82 -0.68
C PRO A 101 9.58 2.11 -0.25
N ILE A 102 9.12 2.31 0.98
CA ILE A 102 7.88 1.71 1.48
C ILE A 102 6.68 2.30 0.74
N TYR A 103 6.62 3.63 0.57
CA TYR A 103 5.53 4.27 -0.15
C TYR A 103 5.52 3.97 -1.65
N LEU A 104 6.70 3.81 -2.27
CA LEU A 104 6.80 3.34 -3.64
C LEU A 104 6.23 1.93 -3.78
N LEU A 105 6.58 1.04 -2.85
CA LEU A 105 6.13 -0.34 -2.86
C LEU A 105 4.63 -0.49 -2.55
N SER A 106 4.08 0.30 -1.63
CA SER A 106 2.62 0.35 -1.43
C SER A 106 1.91 0.93 -2.65
N GLY A 107 2.49 1.96 -3.27
CA GLY A 107 2.03 2.50 -4.55
C GLY A 107 1.94 1.44 -5.64
N ILE A 108 3.00 0.65 -5.81
CA ILE A 108 3.04 -0.51 -6.73
C ILE A 108 1.95 -1.51 -6.36
N LEU A 109 1.87 -1.94 -5.10
CA LEU A 109 0.88 -2.92 -4.64
C LEU A 109 -0.54 -2.53 -5.02
N PHE A 110 -0.99 -1.33 -4.65
CA PHE A 110 -2.36 -0.90 -4.94
C PHE A 110 -2.59 -0.65 -6.44
N GLN A 111 -1.56 -0.25 -7.19
CA GLN A 111 -1.65 -0.14 -8.65
C GLN A 111 -1.80 -1.53 -9.30
N GLU A 112 -1.10 -2.56 -8.84
CA GLU A 112 -1.27 -3.94 -9.32
C GLU A 112 -2.68 -4.46 -9.02
N MET A 113 -3.19 -4.22 -7.80
CA MET A 113 -4.56 -4.58 -7.41
C MET A 113 -5.60 -3.87 -8.30
N TYR A 114 -5.43 -2.58 -8.55
CA TYR A 114 -6.27 -1.80 -9.46
C TYR A 114 -6.27 -2.37 -10.89
N LEU A 115 -5.09 -2.69 -11.43
CA LEU A 115 -4.98 -3.20 -12.80
C LEU A 115 -5.52 -4.62 -12.95
N LYS A 116 -5.43 -5.42 -11.91
CA LYS A 116 -5.87 -6.82 -11.91
C LYS A 116 -7.39 -6.94 -11.71
N TRP A 117 -7.93 -6.23 -10.71
CA TRP A 117 -9.30 -6.42 -10.22
C TRP A 117 -10.11 -5.13 -10.04
N GLY A 118 -9.57 -3.98 -10.46
CA GLY A 118 -10.29 -2.72 -10.49
C GLY A 118 -10.23 -1.91 -9.19
N LEU A 119 -10.94 -0.78 -9.19
CA LEU A 119 -10.88 0.24 -8.13
C LEU A 119 -11.31 -0.29 -6.77
N ALA A 120 -12.39 -1.08 -6.71
CA ALA A 120 -12.87 -1.67 -5.47
C ALA A 120 -11.79 -2.51 -4.79
N SER A 121 -11.02 -3.26 -5.56
CA SER A 121 -9.92 -4.09 -5.04
C SER A 121 -8.82 -3.24 -4.39
N ALA A 122 -8.39 -2.17 -5.06
CA ALA A 122 -7.39 -1.26 -4.53
C ALA A 122 -7.87 -0.58 -3.23
N ILE A 123 -9.13 -0.11 -3.20
CA ILE A 123 -9.74 0.51 -2.01
C ILE A 123 -9.77 -0.46 -0.83
N ILE A 124 -10.30 -1.67 -1.02
CA ILE A 124 -10.39 -2.69 0.03
C ILE A 124 -8.99 -3.04 0.56
N SER A 125 -8.03 -3.22 -0.35
CA SER A 125 -6.65 -3.55 0.02
C SER A 125 -5.99 -2.45 0.85
N HIS A 126 -6.20 -1.18 0.45
CA HIS A 126 -5.63 -0.03 1.14
C HIS A 126 -6.26 0.17 2.53
N ILE A 127 -7.58 0.04 2.64
CA ILE A 127 -8.28 0.06 3.92
C ILE A 127 -7.76 -1.04 4.84
N ALA A 128 -7.67 -2.29 4.34
CA ALA A 128 -7.17 -3.42 5.12
C ALA A 128 -5.73 -3.20 5.62
N TYR A 129 -4.85 -2.67 4.76
CA TYR A 129 -3.48 -2.32 5.12
C TYR A 129 -3.42 -1.28 6.25
N ASN A 130 -4.28 -0.26 6.20
CA ASN A 130 -4.32 0.82 7.19
C ASN A 130 -4.96 0.39 8.52
N ILE A 131 -5.98 -0.47 8.51
CA ILE A 131 -6.60 -1.02 9.73
C ILE A 131 -5.56 -1.76 10.58
N ILE A 132 -4.68 -2.56 9.97
CA ILE A 132 -3.63 -3.25 10.73
C ILE A 132 -2.53 -2.27 11.16
N GLY A 133 -2.25 -1.27 10.33
CA GLY A 133 -1.27 -0.22 10.62
C GLY A 133 -1.55 0.58 11.90
N VAL A 134 -2.82 0.74 12.32
CA VAL A 134 -3.15 1.47 13.56
C VAL A 134 -2.90 0.68 14.85
N LEU A 135 -2.62 -0.61 14.75
CA LEU A 135 -2.47 -1.51 15.90
C LEU A 135 -1.05 -1.58 16.45
N TYR A 136 -0.05 -1.05 15.72
CA TYR A 136 1.35 -1.17 16.12
C TYR A 136 2.21 -0.04 15.58
N LEU A 137 3.37 0.13 16.23
CA LEU A 137 4.43 1.03 15.82
C LEU A 137 5.68 0.22 15.48
N VAL A 138 6.54 0.81 14.65
CA VAL A 138 7.79 0.18 14.23
C VAL A 138 8.93 1.13 14.55
N GLU A 139 10.01 0.59 15.10
CA GLU A 139 11.25 1.32 15.30
C GLU A 139 11.75 1.91 13.97
N TYR A 140 12.07 3.21 13.95
CA TYR A 140 12.63 3.87 12.78
C TYR A 140 14.10 3.48 12.58
N SER A 141 14.33 2.39 11.85
CA SER A 141 15.66 1.88 11.55
C SER A 141 15.74 1.36 10.12
N LEU A 142 16.95 1.32 9.55
CA LEU A 142 17.19 0.74 8.22
C LEU A 142 16.73 -0.72 8.16
N SER A 143 16.98 -1.51 9.22
CA SER A 143 16.54 -2.90 9.30
C SER A 143 15.01 -3.03 9.22
N SER A 144 14.28 -2.20 9.94
CA SER A 144 12.81 -2.18 9.89
C SER A 144 12.30 -1.90 8.49
N ILE A 145 12.90 -0.93 7.80
CA ILE A 145 12.53 -0.56 6.44
C ILE A 145 12.79 -1.72 5.48
N LEU A 146 13.95 -2.36 5.55
CA LEU A 146 14.28 -3.51 4.71
C LEU A 146 13.29 -4.67 4.90
N ILE A 147 12.90 -4.96 6.15
CA ILE A 147 11.91 -6.00 6.46
C ILE A 147 10.55 -5.66 5.83
N ILE A 148 10.07 -4.42 6.00
CA ILE A 148 8.79 -3.99 5.44
C ILE A 148 8.85 -4.00 3.91
N SER A 149 9.93 -3.50 3.30
CA SER A 149 10.12 -3.53 1.86
C SER A 149 10.11 -4.95 1.30
N LEU A 150 10.77 -5.91 1.96
CA LEU A 150 10.77 -7.30 1.55
C LEU A 150 9.37 -7.93 1.64
N ALA A 151 8.60 -7.59 2.68
CA ALA A 151 7.22 -8.04 2.82
C ALA A 151 6.32 -7.52 1.68
N PHE A 152 6.49 -6.26 1.28
CA PHE A 152 5.80 -5.73 0.10
C PHE A 152 6.22 -6.43 -1.19
N ILE A 153 7.53 -6.58 -1.43
CA ILE A 153 8.05 -7.25 -2.63
C ILE A 153 7.48 -8.67 -2.73
N THR A 154 7.52 -9.43 -1.64
CA THR A 154 6.94 -10.77 -1.56
C THR A 154 5.46 -10.76 -1.94
N THR A 155 4.68 -9.83 -1.38
CA THR A 155 3.25 -9.72 -1.68
C THR A 155 3.00 -9.37 -3.15
N ILE A 156 3.75 -8.42 -3.71
CA ILE A 156 3.64 -8.01 -5.11
C ILE A 156 3.99 -9.17 -6.05
N CYS A 157 5.07 -9.92 -5.75
CA CYS A 157 5.44 -11.11 -6.50
C CYS A 157 4.34 -12.18 -6.47
N LEU A 158 3.70 -12.41 -5.32
CA LEU A 158 2.60 -13.35 -5.19
C LEU A 158 1.37 -12.92 -6.00
N ILE A 159 1.02 -11.64 -5.99
CA ILE A 159 -0.08 -11.12 -6.83
C ILE A 159 0.20 -11.38 -8.30
N LYS A 160 1.43 -11.13 -8.75
CA LYS A 160 1.86 -11.32 -10.15
C LYS A 160 1.95 -12.79 -10.55
N PHE A 161 2.32 -13.68 -9.64
CA PHE A 161 2.42 -15.12 -9.90
C PHE A 161 1.06 -15.82 -9.90
N LEU A 162 0.15 -15.40 -9.01
CA LEU A 162 -1.22 -15.89 -8.93
C LEU A 162 -2.19 -15.13 -9.86
N ALA A 163 -1.68 -14.33 -10.80
CA ALA A 163 -2.44 -13.56 -11.80
C ALA A 163 -2.36 -14.21 -13.17
#